data_AF-A0A743SNK8-F1
#
_entry.id   AF-A0A743SNK8-F1
#
_cell.length_a   1.000
_cell.length_b   1.000
_cell.length_c   1.000
_cell.angle_alpha   90.00
_cell.angle_beta   90.00
_cell.angle_gamma   90.00
#
_symmetry.space_group_name_H-M   'P 1'
#
loop_
_entity.id
_entity.type
_entity.pdbx_description
1 polymer ?
#
loop_
_entity_poly.entity_id
_entity_poly.type
_entity_poly.pdbx_seq_one_letter_code
_entity_poly.pdbx_strand_id
1 'polypeptide(L)'
;MLNTFIVHGYAVNKRGLTVGIRHELQATSQNEALAVVQQEMQRRGCTHNGSGLKAITGGDKVPIDPKHKAPYSMRIPAVVMAVNNNAMTFSDRSGGISRRRVIFNFPEEVPENERDPHLAEKIEGELAVIIRHILTCFTEPDEAKKLLHEQRKSEEALAVKRETDSMVDFCGYLISSMNCDGMFVGNAEIIPFSPRRYLYHAYIAYMRANNLSNTVSLTRFGKDMPGAMAEYGKKYMKLKGKKGIRTNVTLHEDSDDWLPLCNDKNENGGQS
;
A
#
# COMPACT_ATOMS: atom_id res chain seq x y z
N MET A 1 7.44 -31.88 22.78
CA MET A 1 6.81 -31.06 23.83
C MET A 1 6.87 -29.62 23.33
N LEU A 2 5.74 -28.89 23.34
CA LEU A 2 5.71 -27.49 22.91
C LEU A 2 6.26 -26.62 24.03
N ASN A 3 7.25 -25.80 23.72
CA ASN A 3 7.87 -24.85 24.63
C ASN A 3 7.57 -23.42 24.17
N THR A 4 7.40 -22.51 25.12
CA THR A 4 7.27 -21.08 24.84
C THR A 4 8.63 -20.49 24.50
N PHE A 5 8.78 -19.94 23.30
CA PHE A 5 9.98 -19.22 22.86
C PHE A 5 9.68 -17.73 22.73
N ILE A 6 10.62 -16.90 23.21
CA ILE A 6 10.61 -15.45 23.03
C ILE A 6 11.68 -15.12 21.98
N VAL A 7 11.25 -14.58 20.84
CA VAL A 7 12.14 -14.19 19.75
C VAL A 7 12.22 -12.68 19.68
N HIS A 8 13.44 -12.16 19.72
CA HIS A 8 13.75 -10.75 19.57
C HIS A 8 14.26 -10.47 18.15
N GLY A 9 13.47 -9.77 17.35
CA GLY A 9 13.91 -9.21 16.07
C GLY A 9 14.53 -7.83 16.28
N TYR A 10 15.65 -7.55 15.60
CA TYR A 10 16.36 -6.28 15.71
C TYR A 10 16.53 -5.67 14.32
N ALA A 11 15.93 -4.51 14.06
CA ALA A 11 16.27 -3.70 12.90
C ALA A 11 17.40 -2.74 13.29
N VAL A 12 18.61 -2.94 12.72
CA VAL A 12 19.79 -2.13 13.02
C VAL A 12 20.07 -1.21 11.84
N ASN A 13 20.14 0.11 12.05
CA ASN A 13 20.65 1.02 11.02
C ASN A 13 22.18 1.19 11.11
N LYS A 14 22.81 1.85 10.12
CA LYS A 14 24.26 2.10 10.08
C LYS A 14 24.85 2.86 11.30
N ARG A 15 24.01 3.38 12.21
CA ARG A 15 24.40 4.05 13.45
C ARG A 15 24.17 3.20 14.70
N GLY A 16 23.85 1.91 14.56
CA GLY A 16 23.63 0.99 15.67
C GLY A 16 22.32 1.20 16.42
N LEU A 17 21.35 1.92 15.84
CA LEU A 17 20.03 2.08 16.43
C LEU A 17 19.19 0.83 16.17
N THR A 18 18.73 0.20 17.24
CA THR A 18 17.98 -1.05 17.21
C THR A 18 16.50 -0.81 17.47
N VAL A 19 15.62 -1.16 16.54
CA VAL A 19 14.18 -1.29 16.82
C VAL A 19 13.91 -2.75 17.15
N GLY A 20 13.51 -3.03 18.39
CA GLY A 20 13.19 -4.38 18.86
C GLY A 20 11.74 -4.76 18.54
N ILE A 21 11.54 -5.91 17.92
CA ILE A 21 10.22 -6.56 17.78
C ILE A 21 10.24 -7.82 18.66
N ARG A 22 9.29 -7.94 19.58
CA ARG A 22 9.16 -9.11 20.47
C ARG A 22 8.03 -10.00 19.98
N HIS A 23 8.34 -11.27 19.70
CA HIS A 23 7.36 -12.31 19.38
C HIS A 23 7.41 -13.42 20.43
N GLU A 24 6.25 -13.80 20.95
CA GLU A 24 6.08 -14.98 21.79
C GLU A 24 5.34 -16.04 20.99
N LEU A 25 5.89 -17.25 20.91
CA LEU A 25 5.29 -18.35 20.17
C LEU A 25 5.63 -19.71 20.80
N GLN A 26 4.78 -20.71 20.51
CA GLN A 26 4.97 -22.10 20.93
C GLN A 26 5.65 -22.87 19.81
N ALA A 27 6.78 -23.53 20.08
CA ALA A 27 7.47 -24.39 19.11
C ALA A 27 8.05 -25.63 19.79
N THR A 28 8.44 -26.65 19.02
CA THR A 28 9.09 -27.86 19.55
C THR A 28 10.61 -27.74 19.60
N SER A 29 11.18 -26.78 18.85
CA SER A 29 12.62 -26.49 18.85
C SER A 29 12.92 -25.02 18.54
N GLN A 30 14.14 -24.58 18.85
CA GLN A 30 14.62 -23.22 18.56
C GLN A 30 14.70 -22.93 17.04
N ASN A 31 15.10 -23.92 16.24
CA ASN A 31 15.19 -23.76 14.77
C ASN A 31 13.80 -23.60 14.14
N GLU A 32 12.81 -24.33 14.65
CA GLU A 32 11.41 -24.18 14.24
C GLU A 32 10.86 -22.79 14.64
N ALA A 33 11.16 -22.33 15.87
CA ALA A 33 10.75 -20.99 16.31
C ALA A 33 11.32 -19.86 15.44
N LEU A 34 12.59 -19.97 15.04
CA LEU A 34 13.24 -19.01 14.13
C LEU A 34 12.63 -19.04 12.72
N ALA A 35 12.37 -20.22 12.18
CA ALA A 35 11.76 -20.38 10.86
C ALA A 35 10.33 -19.80 10.83
N VAL A 36 9.54 -20.02 11.89
CA VAL A 36 8.19 -19.46 12.03
C VAL A 36 8.22 -17.93 12.09
N VAL A 37 9.15 -17.33 12.83
CA VAL A 37 9.28 -15.87 12.88
C VAL A 37 9.77 -15.28 11.57
N GLN A 38 10.73 -15.92 10.89
CA GLN A 38 11.18 -15.48 9.56
C GLN A 38 10.05 -15.55 8.53
N GLN A 39 9.30 -16.65 8.52
CA GLN A 39 8.13 -16.83 7.67
C GLN A 39 7.02 -15.85 8.04
N GLU A 40 6.81 -15.55 9.33
CA GLU A 40 5.84 -14.57 9.79
C GLU A 40 6.25 -13.13 9.45
N MET A 41 7.54 -12.79 9.50
CA MET A 41 8.06 -11.49 9.06
C MET A 41 7.95 -11.31 7.54
N GLN A 42 8.15 -12.39 6.76
CA GLN A 42 7.95 -12.40 5.32
C GLN A 42 6.46 -12.35 4.95
N ARG A 43 5.60 -13.07 5.68
CA ARG A 43 4.15 -13.15 5.46
C ARG A 43 3.41 -11.92 5.96
N ARG A 44 3.94 -11.23 6.98
CA ARG A 44 3.42 -10.00 7.57
C ARG A 44 4.24 -8.77 7.17
N GLY A 45 4.82 -8.72 5.96
CA GLY A 45 5.72 -7.65 5.50
C GLY A 45 5.45 -6.30 6.17
N CYS A 46 6.31 -5.90 7.11
CA CYS A 46 6.19 -4.71 7.96
C CYS A 46 4.73 -4.29 8.31
N THR A 47 3.91 -5.16 8.89
CA THR A 47 2.56 -4.85 9.42
C THR A 47 2.60 -4.03 10.71
N HIS A 48 3.37 -2.96 10.76
CA HIS A 48 3.09 -1.85 11.65
C HIS A 48 2.32 -0.81 10.84
N ASN A 49 1.46 0.00 11.46
CA ASN A 49 0.70 1.09 10.82
C ASN A 49 1.60 2.21 10.20
N GLY A 50 2.88 1.89 9.94
CA GLY A 50 3.98 2.75 9.58
C GLY A 50 4.11 3.97 10.47
N SER A 51 3.61 3.93 11.71
CA SER A 51 3.62 5.06 12.64
C SER A 51 5.04 5.54 12.93
N GLY A 52 5.97 4.62 13.19
CA GLY A 52 7.39 4.93 13.35
C GLY A 52 8.01 5.50 12.08
N LEU A 53 7.75 4.87 10.92
CA LEU A 53 8.25 5.36 9.63
C LEU A 53 7.69 6.75 9.28
N LYS A 54 6.41 6.99 9.58
CA LYS A 54 5.70 8.26 9.41
C LYS A 54 6.23 9.34 10.35
N ALA A 55 6.60 8.99 11.57
CA ALA A 55 7.22 9.91 12.50
C ALA A 55 8.63 10.32 12.03
N ILE A 56 9.46 9.35 11.60
CA ILE A 56 10.81 9.62 11.07
C ILE A 56 10.72 10.49 9.82
N THR A 57 9.95 10.06 8.81
CA THR A 57 9.79 10.79 7.54
C THR A 57 8.98 12.08 7.68
N GLY A 58 8.23 12.25 8.76
CA GLY A 58 7.47 13.46 9.08
C GLY A 58 8.25 14.48 9.92
N GLY A 59 9.41 14.11 10.48
CA GLY A 59 10.19 14.96 11.38
C GLY A 59 9.64 15.03 12.82
N ASP A 60 8.77 14.10 13.20
CA ASP A 60 8.22 13.98 14.54
C ASP A 60 9.25 13.37 15.51
N LYS A 61 9.03 13.55 16.81
CA LYS A 61 9.83 12.86 17.82
C LYS A 61 9.47 11.39 17.82
N VAL A 62 10.49 10.54 17.80
CA VAL A 62 10.36 9.08 17.90
C VAL A 62 10.83 8.66 19.30
N PRO A 63 10.06 7.83 20.02
CA PRO A 63 10.54 7.24 21.26
C PRO A 63 11.69 6.27 20.97
N ILE A 64 12.77 6.40 21.73
CA ILE A 64 13.95 5.54 21.69
C ILE A 64 14.11 4.92 23.08
N ASP A 65 14.19 3.60 23.12
CA ASP A 65 14.37 2.82 24.34
C ASP A 65 15.68 2.01 24.24
N PRO A 66 16.82 2.62 24.61
CA PRO A 66 18.11 1.94 24.51
C PRO A 66 18.27 0.94 25.65
N LYS A 67 18.84 -0.22 25.34
CA LYS A 67 19.10 -1.26 26.34
C LYS A 67 19.93 -0.69 27.50
N HIS A 68 19.47 -0.89 28.74
CA HIS A 68 20.12 -0.45 29.97
C HIS A 68 20.31 1.08 30.10
N LYS A 69 19.51 1.88 29.40
CA LYS A 69 19.50 3.35 29.53
C LYS A 69 18.07 3.85 29.70
N ALA A 70 17.91 5.07 30.21
CA ALA A 70 16.60 5.70 30.30
C ALA A 70 16.03 5.94 28.88
N PRO A 71 14.74 5.62 28.64
CA PRO A 71 14.08 5.97 27.39
C PRO A 71 14.07 7.48 27.17
N TYR A 72 14.19 7.89 25.91
CA TYR A 72 14.13 9.31 25.53
C TYR A 72 13.42 9.46 24.18
N SER A 73 13.12 10.69 23.77
CA SER A 73 12.47 10.97 22.48
C SER A 73 13.27 11.99 21.68
N MET A 74 13.57 11.68 20.43
CA MET A 74 14.32 12.58 19.55
C MET A 74 13.80 12.58 18.12
N ARG A 75 14.16 13.62 17.37
CA ARG A 75 13.97 13.66 15.91
C ARG A 75 15.15 12.97 15.23
N ILE A 76 14.87 12.09 14.28
CA ILE A 76 15.90 11.37 13.53
C ILE A 76 15.95 11.96 12.10
N PRO A 77 16.92 12.83 11.78
CA PRO A 77 17.08 13.33 10.42
C PRO A 77 17.69 12.22 9.55
N ALA A 78 16.85 11.52 8.80
CA ALA A 78 17.26 10.40 7.96
C ALA A 78 16.46 10.35 6.65
N VAL A 79 17.14 9.97 5.58
CA VAL A 79 16.51 9.46 4.37
C VAL A 79 16.35 7.95 4.55
N VAL A 80 15.14 7.44 4.36
CA VAL A 80 14.85 6.01 4.49
C VAL A 80 14.76 5.42 3.08
N MET A 81 15.66 4.47 2.79
CA MET A 81 15.62 3.65 1.58
C MET A 81 15.23 2.23 1.98
N ALA A 82 14.22 1.68 1.33
CA ALA A 82 13.79 0.29 1.51
C ALA A 82 13.92 -0.43 0.17
N VAL A 83 14.58 -1.60 0.19
CA VAL A 83 14.81 -2.44 -0.97
C VAL A 83 14.20 -3.80 -0.69
N ASN A 84 13.22 -4.20 -1.50
CA ASN A 84 12.44 -5.41 -1.31
C ASN A 84 12.25 -6.10 -2.65
N ASN A 85 12.17 -7.43 -2.65
CA ASN A 85 11.81 -8.21 -3.85
C ASN A 85 10.30 -8.20 -4.13
N ASN A 86 9.49 -7.89 -3.11
CA ASN A 86 8.04 -7.78 -3.23
C ASN A 86 7.59 -6.39 -2.78
N ALA A 87 6.53 -5.89 -3.42
CA ALA A 87 5.95 -4.60 -3.11
C ALA A 87 5.53 -4.50 -1.64
N MET A 88 5.93 -3.40 -0.99
CA MET A 88 5.67 -3.20 0.44
C MET A 88 4.20 -2.82 0.68
N THR A 89 3.51 -3.65 1.47
CA THR A 89 2.13 -3.44 1.91
C THR A 89 2.08 -2.58 3.18
N PHE A 90 1.11 -1.67 3.26
CA PHE A 90 0.86 -0.87 4.46
C PHE A 90 -0.62 -0.93 4.85
N SER A 91 -0.91 -1.06 6.14
CA SER A 91 -2.27 -1.00 6.68
C SER A 91 -2.82 0.43 6.81
N ASP A 92 -1.95 1.45 6.77
CA ASP A 92 -2.34 2.87 6.81
C ASP A 92 -2.86 3.36 5.45
N ARG A 93 -4.18 3.38 5.30
CA ARG A 93 -4.89 3.90 4.11
C ARG A 93 -5.22 5.39 4.20
N SER A 94 -4.72 6.13 5.20
CA SER A 94 -4.92 7.58 5.32
C SER A 94 -4.14 8.40 4.28
N GLY A 95 -3.39 7.75 3.38
CA GLY A 95 -2.42 8.40 2.50
C GLY A 95 -1.23 8.99 3.27
N GLY A 96 -1.07 8.65 4.56
CA GLY A 96 0.04 9.03 5.43
C GLY A 96 1.39 8.69 4.82
N ILE A 97 1.55 7.41 4.54
CA ILE A 97 2.82 6.85 4.08
C ILE A 97 2.93 7.00 2.56
N SER A 98 1.83 6.78 1.83
CA SER A 98 1.82 6.88 0.36
C SER A 98 2.34 8.23 -0.14
N ARG A 99 1.93 9.36 0.46
CA ARG A 99 2.42 10.68 0.08
C ARG A 99 3.89 10.94 0.40
N ARG A 100 4.56 10.07 1.16
CA ARG A 100 5.97 10.20 1.57
C ARG A 100 6.89 9.15 0.94
N ARG A 101 6.33 8.25 0.12
CA ARG A 101 7.06 7.18 -0.56
C ARG A 101 7.26 7.53 -2.02
N VAL A 102 8.49 7.43 -2.50
CA VAL A 102 8.81 7.39 -3.93
C VAL A 102 9.12 5.94 -4.26
N ILE A 103 8.53 5.40 -5.31
CA ILE A 103 8.66 4.00 -5.70
C ILE A 103 9.46 3.95 -6.99
N PHE A 104 10.49 3.12 -7.00
CA PHE A 104 11.17 2.67 -8.21
C PHE A 104 11.04 1.15 -8.24
N ASN A 105 10.43 0.65 -9.30
CA ASN A 105 10.19 -0.74 -9.60
C ASN A 105 11.17 -1.17 -10.68
N PHE A 106 11.88 -2.27 -10.43
CA PHE A 106 12.82 -2.85 -11.37
C PHE A 106 12.29 -4.24 -11.74
N PRO A 107 11.35 -4.34 -12.71
CA PRO A 107 10.66 -5.59 -13.01
C PRO A 107 11.53 -6.60 -13.75
N GLU A 108 12.57 -6.13 -14.45
CA GLU A 108 13.45 -6.96 -15.26
C GLU A 108 14.53 -7.63 -14.40
N GLU A 109 14.60 -8.96 -14.45
CA GLU A 109 15.69 -9.72 -13.85
C GLU A 109 16.91 -9.71 -14.78
N VAL A 110 18.09 -9.42 -14.24
CA VAL A 110 19.34 -9.47 -15.00
C VAL A 110 19.72 -10.94 -15.26
N PRO A 111 19.82 -11.38 -16.54
CA PRO A 111 20.21 -12.74 -16.90
C PRO A 111 21.60 -13.11 -16.36
N GLU A 112 21.82 -14.37 -15.99
CA GLU A 112 23.09 -14.81 -15.39
C GLU A 112 24.32 -14.49 -16.24
N ASN A 113 24.21 -14.61 -17.57
CA ASN A 113 25.28 -14.33 -18.52
C ASN A 113 25.61 -12.83 -18.67
N GLU A 114 24.73 -11.93 -18.19
CA GLU A 114 24.94 -10.48 -18.21
C GLU A 114 25.37 -9.92 -16.85
N ARG A 115 25.32 -10.75 -15.80
CA ARG A 115 25.73 -10.34 -14.45
C ARG A 115 27.23 -10.10 -14.43
N ASP A 116 27.62 -8.88 -14.06
CA ASP A 116 29.01 -8.51 -13.83
C ASP A 116 29.43 -8.87 -12.39
N PRO A 117 30.31 -9.87 -12.18
CA PRO A 117 30.75 -10.26 -10.84
C PRO A 117 31.58 -9.17 -10.13
N HIS A 118 32.14 -8.21 -10.86
CA HIS A 118 32.94 -7.10 -10.31
C HIS A 118 32.17 -5.78 -10.26
N LEU A 119 30.84 -5.80 -10.41
CA LEU A 119 30.01 -4.59 -10.46
C LEU A 119 30.22 -3.67 -9.25
N ALA A 120 30.33 -4.24 -8.04
CA ALA A 120 30.52 -3.47 -6.82
C ALA A 120 31.84 -2.69 -6.82
N GLU A 121 32.94 -3.33 -7.24
CA GLU A 121 34.27 -2.72 -7.32
C GLU A 121 34.31 -1.61 -8.37
N LYS A 122 33.65 -1.83 -9.52
CA LYS A 122 33.54 -0.82 -10.57
C LYS A 122 32.76 0.41 -10.09
N ILE A 123 31.62 0.20 -9.43
CA ILE A 123 30.83 1.29 -8.84
C ILE A 123 31.64 2.04 -7.78
N GLU A 124 32.40 1.33 -6.94
CA GLU A 124 33.26 1.96 -5.92
C GLU A 124 34.35 2.82 -6.55
N GLY A 125 35.01 2.33 -7.61
CA GLY A 125 36.02 3.08 -8.36
C GLY A 125 35.47 4.35 -9.04
N GLU A 126 34.20 4.32 -9.46
CA GLU A 126 33.55 5.45 -10.13
C GLU A 126 32.70 6.33 -9.20
N LEU A 127 32.63 6.01 -7.91
CA LEU A 127 31.71 6.65 -6.96
C LEU A 127 31.86 8.18 -6.93
N ALA A 128 33.11 8.67 -6.96
CA ALA A 128 33.39 10.11 -6.98
C ALA A 128 32.86 10.79 -8.26
N VAL A 129 32.95 10.09 -9.41
CA VAL A 129 32.45 10.58 -10.69
C VAL A 129 30.93 10.60 -10.71
N ILE A 130 30.28 9.55 -10.20
CA ILE A 130 28.82 9.47 -10.07
C ILE A 130 28.28 10.61 -9.20
N ILE A 131 28.88 10.85 -8.03
CA ILE A 131 28.47 11.94 -7.14
C ILE A 131 28.64 13.29 -7.82
N ARG A 132 29.79 13.53 -8.47
CA ARG A 132 30.02 14.76 -9.22
C ARG A 132 29.00 14.94 -10.34
N HIS A 133 28.68 13.87 -11.07
CA HIS A 133 27.68 13.90 -12.13
C HIS A 133 26.31 14.31 -11.55
N ILE A 134 25.86 13.69 -10.46
CA ILE A 134 24.60 14.05 -9.79
C ILE A 134 24.59 15.53 -9.37
N LEU A 135 25.67 16.03 -8.77
CA LEU A 135 25.77 17.43 -8.32
C LEU A 135 25.81 18.44 -9.48
N THR A 136 26.35 18.03 -10.63
CA THR A 136 26.39 18.88 -11.85
C THR A 136 25.08 18.82 -12.64
N CYS A 137 24.38 17.69 -12.61
CA CYS A 137 23.06 17.55 -13.23
C CYS A 137 21.97 18.28 -12.45
N PHE A 138 22.07 18.29 -11.12
CA PHE A 138 21.11 18.96 -10.23
C PHE A 138 21.77 20.11 -9.49
N THR A 139 22.20 21.13 -10.25
CA THR A 139 22.75 22.36 -9.68
C THR A 139 21.73 23.07 -8.79
N GLU A 140 20.45 23.01 -9.18
CA GLU A 140 19.31 23.49 -8.40
C GLU A 140 18.63 22.32 -7.67
N PRO A 141 18.75 22.21 -6.33
CA PRO A 141 18.23 21.05 -5.58
C PRO A 141 16.72 20.83 -5.73
N ASP A 142 15.96 21.89 -6.02
CA ASP A 142 14.51 21.82 -6.20
C ASP A 142 14.11 21.07 -7.49
N GLU A 143 14.98 20.98 -8.49
CA GLU A 143 14.72 20.18 -9.69
C GLU A 143 14.68 18.69 -9.37
N ALA A 144 15.68 18.17 -8.65
CA ALA A 144 15.72 16.78 -8.20
C ALA A 144 14.48 16.45 -7.35
N LYS A 145 14.10 17.37 -6.45
CA LYS A 145 12.92 17.22 -5.60
C LYS A 145 11.61 17.19 -6.41
N LYS A 146 11.50 18.01 -7.47
CA LYS A 146 10.36 18.01 -8.38
C LYS A 146 10.23 16.66 -9.10
N LEU A 147 11.33 16.12 -9.64
CA LEU A 147 11.33 14.79 -10.28
C LEU A 147 10.89 13.68 -9.33
N LEU A 148 11.35 13.71 -8.06
CA LEU A 148 10.90 12.75 -7.04
C LEU A 148 9.39 12.89 -6.73
N HIS A 149 8.84 14.10 -6.79
CA HIS A 149 7.40 14.33 -6.62
C HIS A 149 6.58 13.84 -7.80
N GLU A 150 7.12 13.94 -9.02
CA GLU A 150 6.55 13.39 -10.24
C GLU A 150 6.58 11.85 -10.19
N GLN A 151 7.73 11.25 -9.87
CA GLN A 151 7.86 9.79 -9.72
C GLN A 151 6.91 9.22 -8.66
N ARG A 152 6.67 9.93 -7.55
CA ARG A 152 5.68 9.47 -6.55
C ARG A 152 4.27 9.29 -7.13
N LYS A 153 3.93 10.02 -8.19
CA LYS A 153 2.64 10.01 -8.89
C LYS A 153 2.73 9.34 -10.28
N SER A 154 3.85 8.70 -10.60
CA SER A 154 4.02 8.03 -11.89
C SER A 154 3.07 6.82 -12.01
N GLU A 155 2.84 6.40 -13.25
CA GLU A 155 2.07 5.19 -13.55
C GLU A 155 2.71 3.95 -12.94
N GLU A 156 4.04 3.88 -12.96
CA GLU A 156 4.84 2.84 -12.29
C GLU A 156 4.55 2.77 -10.79
N ALA A 157 4.60 3.92 -10.10
CA ALA A 157 4.30 3.98 -8.68
C ALA A 157 2.82 3.63 -8.38
N LEU A 158 1.91 3.96 -9.28
CA LEU A 158 0.50 3.60 -9.17
C LEU A 158 0.29 2.09 -9.35
N ALA A 159 0.95 1.45 -10.33
CA ALA A 159 0.88 0.02 -10.56
C ALA A 159 1.27 -0.79 -9.30
N VAL A 160 2.41 -0.46 -8.68
CA VAL A 160 2.87 -1.09 -7.43
C VAL A 160 1.88 -0.87 -6.26
N LYS A 161 1.20 0.29 -6.22
CA LYS A 161 0.16 0.56 -5.20
C LYS A 161 -1.10 -0.27 -5.45
N ARG A 162 -1.50 -0.49 -6.70
CA ARG A 162 -2.64 -1.33 -7.07
C ARG A 162 -2.42 -2.78 -6.64
N GLU A 163 -1.23 -3.33 -6.87
CA GLU A 163 -0.86 -4.68 -6.45
C GLU A 163 -0.95 -4.89 -4.93
N THR A 164 -0.67 -3.86 -4.15
CA THR A 164 -0.57 -3.96 -2.68
C THR A 164 -1.81 -3.47 -1.93
N ASP A 165 -2.68 -2.68 -2.57
CA ASP A 165 -3.90 -2.17 -1.94
C ASP A 165 -5.14 -2.38 -2.82
N SER A 166 -5.89 -3.42 -2.47
CA SER A 166 -7.21 -3.74 -3.05
C SER A 166 -8.18 -2.56 -3.16
N MET A 167 -8.12 -1.56 -2.27
CA MET A 167 -8.98 -0.38 -2.34
C MET A 167 -8.54 0.57 -3.46
N VAL A 168 -7.22 0.75 -3.60
CA VAL A 168 -6.63 1.54 -4.69
C VAL A 168 -6.92 0.83 -6.00
N ASP A 169 -6.75 -0.49 -6.08
CA ASP A 169 -7.06 -1.23 -7.30
C ASP A 169 -8.54 -1.15 -7.69
N PHE A 170 -9.46 -1.35 -6.73
CA PHE A 170 -10.89 -1.15 -6.95
C PHE A 170 -11.21 0.27 -7.48
N CYS A 171 -10.55 1.31 -6.95
CA CYS A 171 -10.73 2.68 -7.44
C CYS A 171 -10.25 2.90 -8.89
N GLY A 172 -9.41 2.01 -9.41
CA GLY A 172 -9.00 1.99 -10.82
C GLY A 172 -10.19 1.78 -11.76
N TYR A 173 -11.18 1.02 -11.32
CA TYR A 173 -12.42 0.75 -12.05
C TYR A 173 -13.49 1.85 -11.89
N LEU A 174 -13.16 2.99 -11.27
CA LEU A 174 -14.11 4.08 -11.04
C LEU A 174 -13.83 5.30 -11.92
N ILE A 175 -14.90 5.86 -12.49
CA ILE A 175 -14.89 7.14 -13.20
C ILE A 175 -15.52 8.21 -12.29
N SER A 176 -14.90 9.39 -12.21
CA SER A 176 -15.41 10.52 -11.43
C SER A 176 -16.08 11.58 -12.31
N SER A 177 -17.29 11.99 -11.93
CA SER A 177 -18.06 13.11 -12.46
C SER A 177 -17.76 14.42 -11.69
N MET A 178 -18.10 15.55 -12.29
CA MET A 178 -18.05 16.87 -11.64
C MET A 178 -19.14 17.04 -10.56
N ASN A 179 -20.24 16.30 -10.67
CA ASN A 179 -21.39 16.39 -9.78
C ASN A 179 -21.60 15.09 -8.98
N CYS A 180 -22.35 15.15 -7.88
CA CYS A 180 -22.72 13.96 -7.11
C CYS A 180 -23.94 13.25 -7.73
N ASP A 181 -23.82 12.85 -9.00
CA ASP A 181 -24.83 12.18 -9.82
C ASP A 181 -24.52 10.71 -10.13
N GLY A 182 -23.45 10.17 -9.55
CA GLY A 182 -23.06 8.78 -9.66
C GLY A 182 -23.86 7.84 -8.74
N MET A 183 -23.18 6.76 -8.35
CA MET A 183 -23.72 5.68 -7.53
C MET A 183 -24.09 6.14 -6.12
N PHE A 184 -25.03 5.45 -5.49
CA PHE A 184 -25.28 5.60 -4.05
C PHE A 184 -24.19 4.89 -3.26
N VAL A 185 -23.84 5.38 -2.07
CA VAL A 185 -22.89 4.68 -1.20
C VAL A 185 -23.42 3.28 -0.83
N GLY A 186 -24.70 3.20 -0.44
CA GLY A 186 -25.33 1.95 0.00
C GLY A 186 -24.85 1.45 1.37
N ASN A 187 -25.30 0.25 1.74
CA ASN A 187 -24.84 -0.49 2.91
C ASN A 187 -25.07 -2.00 2.68
N ALA A 188 -24.41 -2.87 3.44
CA ALA A 188 -24.45 -4.33 3.20
C ALA A 188 -25.84 -4.98 3.34
N GLU A 189 -26.75 -4.37 4.09
CA GLU A 189 -28.08 -4.92 4.39
C GLU A 189 -29.12 -4.61 3.31
N ILE A 190 -28.77 -3.81 2.29
CA ILE A 190 -29.70 -3.48 1.21
C ILE A 190 -29.92 -4.70 0.32
N ILE A 191 -31.16 -5.15 0.24
CA ILE A 191 -31.60 -6.25 -0.62
C ILE A 191 -32.62 -5.68 -1.63
N PRO A 192 -32.51 -6.02 -2.94
CA PRO A 192 -31.56 -6.95 -3.54
C PRO A 192 -30.14 -6.38 -3.66
N PHE A 193 -29.15 -7.27 -3.65
CA PHE A 193 -27.75 -6.91 -3.88
C PHE A 193 -27.58 -6.35 -5.30
N SER A 194 -27.39 -5.03 -5.40
CA SER A 194 -27.24 -4.33 -6.70
C SER A 194 -25.89 -3.58 -6.81
N PRO A 195 -24.82 -4.22 -7.32
CA PRO A 195 -23.49 -3.62 -7.41
C PRO A 195 -23.43 -2.45 -8.40
N ARG A 196 -24.26 -2.41 -9.45
CA ARG A 196 -24.32 -1.27 -10.38
C ARG A 196 -24.99 -0.02 -9.77
N ARG A 197 -25.78 -0.17 -8.71
CA ARG A 197 -26.50 0.93 -8.06
C ARG A 197 -25.78 1.46 -6.82
N TYR A 198 -25.16 0.55 -6.06
CA TYR A 198 -24.55 0.85 -4.76
C TYR A 198 -23.04 0.60 -4.79
N LEU A 199 -22.27 1.66 -4.55
CA LEU A 199 -20.81 1.63 -4.60
C LEU A 199 -20.21 0.63 -3.61
N TYR A 200 -20.76 0.53 -2.39
CA TYR A 200 -20.29 -0.45 -1.43
C TYR A 200 -20.62 -1.89 -1.84
N HIS A 201 -21.71 -2.11 -2.60
CA HIS A 201 -21.99 -3.43 -3.18
C HIS A 201 -21.00 -3.77 -4.29
N ALA A 202 -20.66 -2.80 -5.15
CA ALA A 202 -19.62 -2.98 -6.17
C ALA A 202 -18.28 -3.37 -5.51
N TYR A 203 -17.89 -2.68 -4.43
CA TYR A 203 -16.70 -3.05 -3.67
C TYR A 203 -16.76 -4.47 -3.12
N ILE A 204 -17.89 -4.89 -2.53
CA ILE A 204 -18.06 -6.26 -2.04
C ILE A 204 -17.98 -7.28 -3.20
N ALA A 205 -18.61 -6.99 -4.34
CA ALA A 205 -18.54 -7.84 -5.53
C ALA A 205 -17.10 -8.00 -6.03
N TYR A 206 -16.38 -6.89 -6.15
CA TYR A 206 -14.97 -6.85 -6.52
C TYR A 206 -14.11 -7.72 -5.57
N MET A 207 -14.28 -7.55 -4.26
CA MET A 207 -13.53 -8.32 -3.27
C MET A 207 -13.82 -9.83 -3.38
N ARG A 208 -15.08 -10.21 -3.62
CA ARG A 208 -15.48 -11.61 -3.82
C ARG A 208 -14.89 -12.20 -5.09
N ALA A 209 -14.94 -11.48 -6.22
CA ALA A 209 -14.40 -11.93 -7.50
C ALA A 209 -12.89 -12.16 -7.45
N ASN A 210 -12.16 -11.34 -6.69
CA ASN A 210 -10.72 -11.45 -6.50
C ASN A 210 -10.31 -12.37 -5.33
N ASN A 211 -11.24 -13.15 -4.76
CA ASN A 211 -10.99 -14.05 -3.63
C ASN A 211 -10.37 -13.37 -2.39
N LEU A 212 -10.71 -12.09 -2.17
CA LEU A 212 -10.22 -11.30 -1.05
C LEU A 212 -11.24 -11.33 0.09
N SER A 213 -10.89 -12.01 1.19
CA SER A 213 -11.79 -12.20 2.34
C SER A 213 -11.85 -11.02 3.31
N ASN A 214 -10.90 -10.08 3.24
CA ASN A 214 -10.77 -8.97 4.18
C ASN A 214 -11.50 -7.71 3.69
N THR A 215 -12.82 -7.80 3.48
CA THR A 215 -13.64 -6.62 3.16
C THR A 215 -13.63 -5.63 4.31
N VAL A 216 -13.34 -4.36 4.04
CA VAL A 216 -13.44 -3.32 5.08
C VAL A 216 -14.90 -2.97 5.38
N SER A 217 -15.18 -2.57 6.61
CA SER A 217 -16.52 -2.09 7.00
C SER A 217 -16.92 -0.83 6.23
N LEU A 218 -18.23 -0.57 6.10
CA LEU A 218 -18.76 0.61 5.39
C LEU A 218 -18.17 1.93 5.90
N THR A 219 -18.00 2.05 7.22
CA THR A 219 -17.40 3.24 7.84
C THR A 219 -15.95 3.42 7.42
N ARG A 220 -15.18 2.32 7.38
CA ARG A 220 -13.79 2.35 6.95
C ARG A 220 -13.66 2.59 5.45
N PHE A 221 -14.50 1.93 4.65
CA PHE A 221 -14.65 2.17 3.22
C PHE A 221 -14.82 3.67 2.93
N GLY A 222 -15.82 4.30 3.55
CA GLY A 222 -16.09 5.73 3.36
C GLY A 222 -14.97 6.67 3.81
N LYS A 223 -14.11 6.22 4.75
CA LYS A 223 -12.93 6.97 5.21
C LYS A 223 -11.73 6.82 4.26
N ASP A 224 -11.56 5.64 3.67
CA ASP A 224 -10.40 5.31 2.83
C ASP A 224 -10.60 5.76 1.37
N MET A 225 -11.85 5.83 0.88
CA MET A 225 -12.19 6.23 -0.50
C MET A 225 -11.54 7.52 -0.99
N PRO A 226 -11.55 8.66 -0.24
CA PRO A 226 -10.89 9.88 -0.70
C PRO A 226 -9.39 9.71 -0.91
N GLY A 227 -8.72 8.93 -0.06
CA GLY A 227 -7.28 8.68 -0.18
C GLY A 227 -6.97 7.80 -1.38
N ALA A 228 -7.73 6.74 -1.59
CA ALA A 228 -7.56 5.83 -2.72
C ALA A 228 -7.84 6.52 -4.07
N MET A 229 -8.91 7.32 -4.17
CA MET A 229 -9.22 8.09 -5.39
C MET A 229 -8.16 9.16 -5.70
N ALA A 230 -7.54 9.74 -4.66
CA ALA A 230 -6.48 10.74 -4.83
C ALA A 230 -5.19 10.16 -5.44
N GLU A 231 -4.94 8.86 -5.33
CA GLU A 231 -3.82 8.20 -6.03
C GLU A 231 -3.98 8.26 -7.56
N TYR A 232 -5.22 8.32 -8.05
CA TYR A 232 -5.56 8.54 -9.47
C TYR A 232 -5.71 10.02 -9.83
N GLY A 233 -5.43 10.94 -8.89
CA GLY A 233 -5.71 12.37 -9.08
C GLY A 233 -7.20 12.71 -9.14
N LYS A 234 -8.10 11.77 -8.80
CA LYS A 234 -9.55 11.94 -8.87
C LYS A 234 -10.10 12.42 -7.52
N LYS A 235 -10.96 13.45 -7.53
CA LYS A 235 -11.61 13.96 -6.32
C LYS A 235 -12.86 13.16 -6.00
N TYR A 236 -12.91 12.55 -4.82
CA TYR A 236 -14.11 11.89 -4.31
C TYR A 236 -15.04 12.88 -3.60
N MET A 237 -16.31 12.91 -4.00
CA MET A 237 -17.36 13.77 -3.45
C MET A 237 -18.59 12.96 -3.09
N LYS A 238 -19.31 13.40 -2.07
CA LYS A 238 -20.56 12.80 -1.62
C LYS A 238 -21.56 13.87 -1.19
N LEU A 239 -22.83 13.64 -1.50
CA LEU A 239 -23.94 14.51 -1.15
C LEU A 239 -25.01 13.71 -0.42
N LYS A 240 -25.44 14.19 0.75
CA LYS A 240 -26.55 13.60 1.49
C LYS A 240 -27.86 14.10 0.90
N GLY A 241 -28.68 13.19 0.38
CA GLY A 241 -30.02 13.47 -0.11
C GLY A 241 -31.09 12.68 0.64
N LYS A 242 -32.36 12.89 0.25
CA LYS A 242 -33.52 12.21 0.86
C LYS A 242 -33.47 10.68 0.71
N LYS A 243 -32.90 10.18 -0.39
CA LYS A 243 -32.82 8.74 -0.72
C LYS A 243 -31.50 8.07 -0.27
N GLY A 244 -30.65 8.79 0.47
CA GLY A 244 -29.33 8.32 0.90
C GLY A 244 -28.20 9.21 0.42
N ILE A 245 -26.97 8.72 0.56
CA ILE A 245 -25.75 9.45 0.16
C ILE A 245 -25.40 9.07 -1.27
N ARG A 246 -25.37 10.06 -2.16
CA ARG A 246 -24.96 9.90 -3.56
C ARG A 246 -23.52 10.36 -3.74
N THR A 247 -22.77 9.68 -4.60
CA THR A 247 -21.36 9.97 -4.86
C THR A 247 -21.19 10.59 -6.24
N ASN A 248 -20.01 11.11 -6.55
CA ASN A 248 -19.65 11.53 -7.90
C ASN A 248 -18.99 10.42 -8.72
N VAL A 249 -19.08 9.14 -8.31
CA VAL A 249 -18.39 8.05 -9.00
C VAL A 249 -19.34 7.05 -9.63
N THR A 250 -18.91 6.49 -10.75
CA THR A 250 -19.58 5.41 -11.49
C THR A 250 -18.56 4.35 -11.88
N LEU A 251 -19.03 3.17 -12.29
CA LEU A 251 -18.19 2.06 -12.71
C LEU A 251 -17.71 2.29 -14.15
N HIS A 252 -16.43 2.02 -14.41
CA HIS A 252 -15.86 1.93 -15.74
C HIS A 252 -16.29 0.62 -16.42
N GLU A 253 -16.20 0.55 -17.75
CA GLU A 253 -16.56 -0.63 -18.55
C GLU A 253 -15.75 -1.87 -18.13
N ASP A 254 -14.46 -1.72 -17.87
CA ASP A 254 -13.58 -2.76 -17.29
C ASP A 254 -14.08 -3.38 -15.97
N SER A 255 -15.09 -2.78 -15.32
CA SER A 255 -15.71 -3.40 -14.14
C SER A 255 -16.48 -4.67 -14.49
N ASP A 256 -16.89 -4.83 -15.75
CA ASP A 256 -17.68 -5.96 -16.22
C ASP A 256 -16.93 -7.30 -16.08
N ASP A 257 -15.59 -7.27 -16.01
CA ASP A 257 -14.73 -8.43 -15.78
C ASP A 257 -15.01 -9.15 -14.44
N TRP A 258 -15.47 -8.41 -13.43
CA TRP A 258 -15.70 -8.93 -12.08
C TRP A 258 -17.12 -8.68 -11.56
N LEU A 259 -17.93 -7.90 -12.27
CA LEU A 259 -19.32 -7.69 -11.90
C LEU A 259 -20.14 -8.98 -12.09
N PRO A 260 -21.02 -9.34 -11.16
CA PRO A 260 -21.94 -10.44 -11.35
C PRO A 260 -22.81 -10.22 -12.59
N LEU A 261 -22.92 -11.24 -13.44
CA LEU A 261 -23.83 -11.23 -14.58
C LEU A 261 -25.26 -10.95 -14.09
N CYS A 262 -25.96 -10.04 -14.77
CA CYS A 262 -27.39 -9.94 -14.64
C CYS A 262 -27.99 -11.24 -15.20
N ASN A 263 -28.59 -12.07 -14.34
CA ASN A 263 -29.48 -13.12 -14.83
C ASN A 263 -30.70 -12.42 -15.43
N ASP A 264 -30.68 -12.18 -16.74
CA ASP A 264 -31.88 -11.86 -17.52
C ASP A 264 -32.74 -13.13 -17.64
N LYS A 265 -33.24 -13.61 -16.50
CA LYS A 265 -34.34 -14.58 -16.48
C LYS A 265 -35.64 -13.80 -16.56
N ASN A 266 -35.95 -13.30 -17.76
CA ASN A 266 -37.30 -12.88 -18.16
C ASN A 266 -37.48 -12.82 -19.69
N GLU A 267 -36.74 -13.64 -20.45
CA GLU A 267 -37.10 -13.98 -21.83
C GLU A 267 -37.44 -15.47 -21.88
N ASN A 268 -38.73 -15.77 -21.66
CA ASN A 268 -39.49 -16.91 -22.18
C ASN A 268 -40.81 -17.04 -21.41
N GLY A 269 -41.71 -16.11 -21.71
CA GLY A 269 -43.11 -16.13 -21.27
C GLY A 269 -44.02 -15.76 -22.42
N GLY A 270 -43.81 -16.37 -23.58
CA GLY A 270 -44.59 -16.11 -24.78
C GLY A 270 -44.45 -17.25 -25.77
N GLN A 271 -45.22 -18.31 -25.55
CA GLN A 271 -45.90 -19.13 -26.57
C GLN A 271 -46.38 -20.44 -25.93
N SER A 272 -47.68 -20.50 -25.63
CA SER A 272 -48.58 -21.64 -25.82
C SER A 272 -50.01 -21.14 -25.58
#